data_AF-A0A3D6BQ99-F1
#
_entry.id   AF-A0A3D6BQ99-F1
#
_cell.length_a   1.000
_cell.length_b   1.000
_cell.length_c   1.000
_cell.angle_alpha   90.00
_cell.angle_beta   90.00
_cell.angle_gamma   90.00
#
_symmetry.space_group_name_H-M   'P 1'
#
loop_
_entity.id
_entity.type
_entity.pdbx_description
1 polymer ?
#
loop_
_entity_poly.entity_id
_entity_poly.type
_entity_poly.pdbx_seq_one_letter_code
_entity_poly.pdbx_strand_id
1 'polypeptide(L)' 'MSSNGNIVAIGSEGNDENGNNSGQVRVYENINNVWTQIGSNINGEEAGDYFGYSISLSV' A
#
# COMPACT_ATOMS: atom_id res chain seq x y z
N MET A 1 10.98 -6.33 6.74
CA MET A 1 10.11 -7.33 6.09
C MET A 1 9.24 -7.93 7.18
N SER A 2 7.95 -8.26 6.95
CA SER A 2 7.24 -9.08 7.94
C SER A 2 8.02 -10.38 8.12
N SER A 3 8.15 -10.88 9.33
CA SER A 3 9.08 -11.96 9.72
C SER A 3 9.02 -13.25 8.87
N ASN A 4 7.97 -13.41 8.06
CA ASN A 4 7.72 -14.60 7.23
C ASN A 4 7.69 -14.30 5.72
N GLY A 5 7.81 -13.04 5.29
CA GLY A 5 7.71 -12.63 3.88
C GLY A 5 6.32 -12.77 3.25
N ASN A 6 5.30 -13.16 4.02
CA ASN A 6 3.95 -13.39 3.52
C ASN A 6 3.14 -12.10 3.33
N ILE A 7 3.64 -10.94 3.80
CA ILE A 7 2.97 -9.65 3.67
C ILE A 7 3.81 -8.72 2.81
N VAL A 8 3.17 -8.08 1.83
CA VAL A 8 3.74 -6.99 1.06
C VAL A 8 2.82 -5.78 1.12
N ALA A 9 3.42 -4.60 1.16
CA ALA A 9 2.71 -3.33 1.01
C ALA A 9 3.21 -2.66 -0.27
N ILE A 10 2.28 -2.22 -1.11
CA ILE A 10 2.55 -1.61 -2.41
C ILE A 10 2.06 -0.18 -2.35
N GLY A 11 2.98 0.76 -2.55
CA GLY A 11 2.69 2.18 -2.71
C GLY A 11 2.41 2.53 -4.17
N SER A 12 1.53 3.50 -4.37
CA SER A 12 1.21 4.12 -5.65
C SER A 12 1.07 5.62 -5.40
N GLU A 13 2.21 6.31 -5.34
CA GLU A 13 2.32 7.71 -4.93
C GLU A 13 1.60 8.69 -5.87
N GLY A 14 1.43 8.31 -7.15
CA GLY A 14 0.71 9.09 -8.15
C GLY A 14 -0.77 8.71 -8.29
N ASN A 15 -1.33 7.96 -7.33
CA ASN A 15 -2.74 7.62 -7.37
C ASN A 15 -3.62 8.86 -7.14
N ASP A 16 -4.65 9.01 -7.96
CA ASP A 16 -5.51 10.20 -7.99
C ASP A 16 -6.88 10.00 -7.30
N GLU A 17 -7.10 8.88 -6.60
CA GLU A 17 -8.41 8.48 -6.06
C GLU A 17 -9.01 9.50 -5.07
N ASN A 18 -8.18 10.19 -4.30
CA ASN A 18 -8.60 11.22 -3.33
C ASN A 18 -7.99 12.61 -3.60
N GLY A 19 -7.65 12.89 -4.87
CA GLY A 19 -6.99 14.13 -5.28
C GLY A 19 -5.73 13.85 -6.10
N ASN A 20 -5.31 14.81 -6.93
CA ASN A 20 -4.18 14.61 -7.84
C ASN A 20 -2.88 14.32 -7.06
N ASN A 21 -2.21 13.22 -7.40
CA ASN A 21 -1.07 12.67 -6.69
C ASN A 21 -1.28 12.55 -5.17
N SER A 22 -2.51 12.22 -4.73
CA SER A 22 -2.79 11.95 -3.32
C SER A 22 -2.07 10.69 -2.83
N GLY A 23 -1.93 9.72 -3.72
CA GLY A 23 -1.24 8.47 -3.44
C GLY A 23 -2.11 7.44 -2.73
N GLN A 24 -1.64 6.20 -2.70
CA GLN A 24 -2.36 5.06 -2.12
C GLN A 24 -1.39 3.97 -1.69
N VAL A 25 -1.73 3.26 -0.62
CA VAL A 25 -1.08 2.01 -0.23
C VAL A 25 -2.10 0.88 -0.20
N ARG A 26 -1.70 -0.29 -0.71
CA ARG A 26 -2.45 -1.54 -0.55
C ARG A 26 -1.57 -2.60 0.10
N VAL A 27 -2.16 -3.41 0.96
CA VAL A 27 -1.47 -4.49 1.67
C VAL A 27 -2.01 -5.82 1.19
N TYR A 28 -1.11 -6.74 0.88
CA TYR A 28 -1.44 -8.08 0.41
C TYR A 28 -0.80 -9.14 1.31
N GLU A 29 -1.54 -10.22 1.49
CA GLU A 29 -1.05 -11.45 2.11
C GLU A 29 -0.97 -12.56 1.07
N ASN A 30 0.12 -13.33 1.10
CA ASN A 30 0.24 -14.56 0.34
C ASN A 30 -0.46 -15.70 1.08
N ILE A 31 -1.61 -16.12 0.55
CA ILE A 31 -2.38 -17.26 1.04
C ILE A 31 -2.27 -18.36 -0.02
N ASN A 32 -1.45 -19.36 0.25
CA ASN A 32 -1.24 -20.51 -0.66
C ASN A 32 -0.84 -20.11 -2.09
N ASN A 33 0.15 -19.22 -2.23
CA ASN A 33 0.64 -18.66 -3.50
C ASN A 33 -0.36 -17.73 -4.23
N VAL A 34 -1.42 -17.31 -3.56
CA VAL A 34 -2.33 -16.28 -4.05
C VAL A 34 -2.15 -15.02 -3.21
N TRP A 35 -1.79 -13.91 -3.85
CA TRP A 35 -1.75 -12.61 -3.19
C TRP A 35 -3.17 -12.06 -3.05
N THR A 36 -3.69 -12.07 -1.84
CA THR A 36 -5.01 -11.55 -1.50
C THR A 36 -4.85 -10.22 -0.78
N GLN A 37 -5.56 -9.18 -1.24
CA GLN A 37 -5.56 -7.90 -0.54
C GLN A 37 -6.19 -8.10 0.85
N ILE A 38 -5.53 -7.59 1.88
CA ILE A 38 -6.05 -7.60 3.24
C ILE A 38 -6.43 -6.17 3.64
N GLY A 39 -7.66 -6.02 4.14
CA GLY A 39 -8.23 -4.72 4.44
C GLY A 39 -8.56 -3.86 3.21
N SER A 40 -8.95 -2.62 3.48
CA SER A 40 -9.28 -1.62 2.47
C SER A 40 -8.03 -0.93 1.93
N ASN A 41 -8.19 -0.21 0.81
CA ASN A 41 -7.16 0.70 0.35
C ASN A 41 -6.87 1.75 1.43
N ILE A 42 -5.60 2.12 1.57
CA ILE A 42 -5.17 3.21 2.45
C ILE A 42 -4.85 4.38 1.51
N ASN A 43 -5.77 5.33 1.39
CA ASN A 43 -5.64 6.45 0.46
C ASN A 43 -4.91 7.62 1.16
N GLY A 44 -4.15 8.40 0.39
CA GLY A 44 -3.74 9.73 0.82
C GLY A 44 -4.97 10.63 1.04
N GLU A 45 -4.82 11.65 1.87
CA GLU A 45 -5.94 12.47 2.31
C GLU A 45 -6.16 13.68 1.40
N GLU A 46 -5.09 14.23 0.83
CA GLU A 46 -5.13 15.43 0.00
C GLU A 46 -4.27 15.31 -1.27
N ALA A 47 -4.57 16.14 -2.27
CA ALA A 47 -3.77 16.26 -3.48
C ALA A 47 -2.32 16.68 -3.15
N GLY A 48 -1.36 15.98 -3.75
CA GLY A 48 0.07 16.25 -3.57
C GLY A 48 0.70 15.63 -2.32
N ASP A 49 -0.03 14.77 -1.59
CA ASP A 49 0.51 14.02 -0.46
C ASP A 49 1.57 13.00 -0.88
N TYR A 50 1.48 12.48 -2.11
CA TYR A 50 2.31 11.38 -2.60
C TYR A 50 2.35 10.20 -1.61
N PHE A 51 1.21 9.90 -0.98
CA PHE A 51 1.13 8.89 0.06
C PHE A 51 1.57 7.53 -0.48
N GLY A 52 2.38 6.82 0.31
CA GLY A 52 2.99 5.55 -0.11
C GLY A 52 4.28 5.68 -0.91
N TYR A 53 4.83 6.89 -1.10
CA TYR A 53 6.12 7.11 -1.79
C TYR A 53 7.29 6.30 -1.21
N SER A 54 7.30 6.10 0.11
CA SER A 54 8.26 5.21 0.77
C SER A 54 7.54 4.37 1.82
N ILE A 55 7.80 3.07 1.78
CA ILE A 55 7.20 2.11 2.71
C ILE A 55 8.31 1.24 3.27
N SER A 56 8.32 1.09 4.58
CA SER A 56 9.17 0.12 5.27
C SER A 56 8.28 -0.78 6.12
N LEU A 57 8.46 -2.09 5.95
CA LEU A 57 7.84 -3.10 6.79
C LEU A 57 8.85 -3.54 7.84
N SER A 58 8.48 -3.51 9.11
CA SER A 58 9.23 -4.16 10.19
C SER A 58 8.79 -5.61 10.39
N VAL A 59 9.62 -6.39 11.07
CA VAL A 59 9.34 -7.78 11.47
C VAL A 59 8.41 -7.85 12.67
#